data_AF-A0A9X8CV58-F1
#
_entry.id   AF-A0A9X8CV58-F1
#
_cell.length_a   1.000
_cell.length_b   1.000
_cell.length_c   1.000
_cell.angle_alpha   90.00
_cell.angle_beta   90.00
_cell.angle_gamma   90.00
#
_symmetry.space_group_name_H-M   'P 1'
#
loop_
_entity.id
_entity.type
_entity.pdbx_description
1 polymer ?
#
loop_
_entity_poly.entity_id
_entity_poly.type
_entity_poly.pdbx_seq_one_letter_code
_entity_poly.pdbx_strand_id
1 'polypeptide(L)'
;MADQTIPDYETIRAAVTGETWAVEKVLMCYKDEIDRQATVKKRQPDGTFKLEIDEDMRQYITMKLIEALPQFPLEEMEREEKRNRDKKS
;
A
#
# COMPACT_ATOMS: atom_id res chain seq x y z
N MET A 1 -11.01 -13.06 -5.83
CA MET A 1 -9.67 -12.85 -5.26
C MET A 1 -9.16 -11.63 -5.98
N ALA A 2 -9.13 -10.46 -5.32
CA ALA A 2 -8.58 -9.28 -5.97
C ALA A 2 -7.08 -9.51 -6.10
N ASP A 3 -6.60 -9.62 -7.34
CA ASP A 3 -5.18 -9.66 -7.64
C ASP A 3 -4.62 -8.28 -7.24
N GLN A 4 -4.23 -8.16 -5.95
CA GLN A 4 -3.46 -7.03 -5.45
C GLN A 4 -2.15 -7.04 -6.24
N THR A 5 -2.17 -6.32 -7.36
CA THR A 5 -1.05 -6.28 -8.29
C THR A 5 -0.03 -5.41 -7.61
N ILE A 6 1.04 -6.03 -7.09
CA ILE A 6 2.18 -5.31 -6.51
C ILE A 6 2.61 -4.26 -7.55
N PRO A 7 2.75 -2.98 -7.17
CA PRO A 7 3.15 -1.94 -8.13
C PRO A 7 4.50 -2.31 -8.75
N ASP A 8 4.62 -2.11 -10.07
CA ASP A 8 5.88 -2.35 -10.77
C ASP A 8 7.00 -1.43 -10.25
N TYR A 9 8.25 -1.89 -10.41
CA TYR A 9 9.43 -1.16 -9.91
C TYR A 9 9.50 0.28 -10.46
N GLU A 10 9.10 0.50 -11.72
CA GLU A 10 9.11 1.84 -12.32
C GLU A 10 8.09 2.77 -11.67
N THR A 11 6.90 2.25 -11.34
CA THR A 11 5.85 2.96 -10.60
C THR A 11 6.33 3.29 -9.19
N ILE A 12 6.96 2.34 -8.48
CA ILE A 12 7.53 2.62 -7.15
C ILE A 12 8.61 3.70 -7.25
N ARG A 13 9.54 3.59 -8.19
CA ARG A 13 10.61 4.57 -8.38
C ARG A 13 10.06 5.98 -8.68
N ALA A 14 9.05 6.09 -9.54
CA ALA A 14 8.40 7.37 -9.85
C ALA A 14 7.62 7.93 -8.64
N ALA A 15 6.96 7.07 -7.87
CA ALA A 15 6.25 7.48 -6.66
C ALA A 15 7.22 8.01 -5.58
N VAL A 16 8.41 7.39 -5.44
CA VAL A 16 9.48 7.85 -4.54
C VAL A 16 9.97 9.25 -4.91
N THR A 17 10.04 9.58 -6.21
CA THR A 17 10.41 10.91 -6.69
C THR A 17 9.26 11.93 -6.60
N GLY A 18 8.08 11.51 -6.15
CA GLY A 18 6.91 12.39 -5.96
C GLY A 18 6.02 12.56 -7.20
N GLU A 19 6.13 11.69 -8.20
CA GLU A 19 5.27 11.76 -9.39
C GLU A 19 3.82 11.43 -9.04
N THR A 20 2.90 12.40 -9.20
CA THR A 20 1.50 12.27 -8.75
C THR A 20 0.78 11.06 -9.34
N TRP A 21 0.93 10.81 -10.65
CA TRP A 21 0.30 9.67 -11.33
C TRP A 21 0.79 8.31 -10.78
N ALA A 22 2.06 8.26 -10.34
CA ALA A 22 2.65 7.05 -9.80
C ALA A 22 2.20 6.83 -8.35
N VAL A 23 2.13 7.89 -7.54
CA VAL A 23 1.55 7.84 -6.18
C VAL A 23 0.10 7.34 -6.24
N GLU A 24 -0.72 7.90 -7.13
CA GLU A 24 -2.11 7.45 -7.33
C GLU A 24 -2.20 5.97 -7.70
N LYS A 25 -1.32 5.50 -8.61
CA LYS A 25 -1.27 4.09 -9.01
C LYS A 25 -0.87 3.18 -7.84
N VAL A 26 0.09 3.58 -7.00
CA VAL A 26 0.44 2.84 -5.78
C VAL A 26 -0.75 2.77 -4.82
N LEU A 27 -1.46 3.88 -4.60
CA LEU A 27 -2.65 3.90 -3.74
C LEU A 27 -3.76 2.98 -4.28
N MET A 28 -3.95 2.94 -5.60
CA MET A 28 -4.91 2.02 -6.23
C MET A 28 -4.55 0.54 -6.01
N CYS A 29 -3.26 0.18 -6.13
CA CYS A 29 -2.79 -1.19 -5.88
C CYS A 29 -3.07 -1.66 -4.45
N TYR A 30 -2.97 -0.76 -3.46
CA TYR A 30 -3.18 -1.09 -2.05
C TYR A 30 -4.57 -0.76 -1.52
N LYS A 31 -5.50 -0.28 -2.37
CA LYS A 31 -6.84 0.15 -1.95
C LYS A 31 -7.56 -0.89 -1.09
N ASP A 32 -7.57 -2.14 -1.52
CA ASP A 32 -8.28 -3.21 -0.80
C ASP A 32 -7.63 -3.53 0.55
N GLU A 33 -6.30 -3.44 0.65
CA GLU A 33 -5.58 -3.67 1.90
C GLU A 33 -5.76 -2.48 2.87
N ILE A 34 -5.80 -1.25 2.35
CA ILE A 34 -6.15 -0.06 3.13
C ILE A 34 -7.58 -0.20 3.69
N ASP A 35 -8.55 -0.54 2.83
CA ASP A 35 -9.95 -0.71 3.22
C ASP A 35 -10.09 -1.87 4.24
N ARG A 36 -9.31 -2.95 4.08
CA ARG A 36 -9.24 -4.07 5.03
C ARG A 36 -8.66 -3.66 6.39
N GLN A 37 -7.55 -2.93 6.43
CA GLN A 37 -6.93 -2.47 7.68
C GLN A 37 -7.77 -1.41 8.40
N ALA A 38 -8.53 -0.61 7.64
CA ALA A 38 -9.50 0.34 8.19
C ALA A 38 -10.83 -0.31 8.59
N THR A 39 -11.04 -1.60 8.32
CA THR A 39 -12.28 -2.28 8.69
C THR A 39 -12.29 -2.60 10.18
N VAL A 40 -13.26 -2.04 10.90
CA VAL A 40 -13.48 -2.24 12.33
C VAL A 40 -14.79 -2.96 12.60
N LYS A 41 -14.84 -3.71 13.69
CA LYS A 41 -16.05 -4.38 14.15
C LYS A 41 -16.78 -3.50 15.16
N LYS A 42 -17.88 -2.87 14.77
CA LYS A 42 -18.70 -2.02 15.65
C LYS A 42 -19.96 -2.73 16.11
N ARG A 43 -20.33 -2.50 17.38
CA ARG A 43 -21.57 -3.01 17.97
C ARG A 43 -22.72 -2.09 17.55
N GLN A 44 -23.77 -2.67 17.00
CA GLN A 44 -24.98 -1.99 16.60
C GLN A 44 -25.94 -1.79 17.79
N PRO A 45 -26.91 -0.86 17.71
CA PRO A 45 -27.89 -0.64 18.76
C PRO A 45 -28.75 -1.86 19.11
N ASP A 46 -28.95 -2.77 18.14
CA ASP A 46 -29.65 -4.05 18.31
C ASP A 46 -28.80 -5.13 19.01
N GLY A 47 -27.56 -4.80 19.38
CA GLY A 47 -26.61 -5.68 20.05
C GLY A 47 -25.80 -6.58 19.09
N THR A 48 -26.08 -6.56 17.79
CA THR A 48 -25.29 -7.28 16.78
C THR A 48 -23.96 -6.57 16.50
N PHE A 49 -23.08 -7.21 15.73
CA PHE A 49 -21.84 -6.60 15.28
C PHE A 49 -21.83 -6.47 13.77
N LYS A 50 -21.38 -5.32 13.27
CA LYS A 50 -21.17 -5.06 11.86
C LYS A 50 -19.72 -4.71 11.60
N LEU A 51 -19.21 -5.16 10.46
CA LEU A 51 -17.94 -4.68 9.93
C LEU A 51 -18.21 -3.40 9.14
N GLU A 52 -17.49 -2.35 9.45
CA GLU A 52 -17.54 -1.07 8.74
C GLU A 52 -16.15 -0.52 8.55
N ILE A 53 -15.95 0.23 7.48
CA ILE A 53 -14.72 0.95 7.24
C ILE A 53 -14.73 2.21 8.10
N ASP A 54 -13.72 2.36 8.93
CA ASP A 54 -13.45 3.59 9.64
C ASP A 54 -12.73 4.56 8.69
N GLU A 55 -13.45 5.59 8.22
CA GLU A 55 -12.92 6.53 7.23
C GLU A 55 -11.72 7.35 7.77
N ASP A 56 -11.67 7.62 9.07
CA ASP A 56 -10.53 8.31 9.69
C ASP A 56 -9.30 7.39 9.67
N MET A 57 -9.45 6.12 10.03
CA MET A 57 -8.36 5.14 9.90
C MET A 57 -7.93 4.95 8.45
N ARG A 58 -8.87 4.88 7.51
CA ARG A 58 -8.59 4.75 6.07
C ARG A 58 -7.76 5.93 5.55
N GLN A 59 -8.16 7.15 5.92
CA GLN A 59 -7.42 8.36 5.56
C GLN A 59 -6.04 8.38 6.24
N TYR A 60 -5.95 7.98 7.51
CA TYR A 60 -4.69 7.91 8.24
C TYR A 60 -3.70 6.93 7.60
N ILE A 61 -4.14 5.73 7.24
CA ILE A 61 -3.30 4.71 6.58
C ILE A 61 -2.83 5.23 5.21
N THR A 62 -3.75 5.83 4.45
CA THR A 62 -3.42 6.45 3.15
C THR A 62 -2.34 7.52 3.31
N MET A 63 -2.48 8.40 4.30
CA MET A 63 -1.51 9.46 4.59
C MET A 63 -0.15 8.87 4.99
N LYS A 64 -0.13 7.83 5.85
CA LYS A 64 1.11 7.14 6.24
C LYS A 64 1.82 6.49 5.06
N LEU A 65 1.08 5.92 4.12
CA LEU A 65 1.65 5.36 2.90
C LEU A 65 2.32 6.46 2.06
N ILE A 66 1.65 7.60 1.85
CA ILE A 66 2.21 8.74 1.11
C ILE A 66 3.46 9.30 1.81
N GLU A 67 3.43 9.45 3.13
CA GLU A 67 4.58 9.94 3.92
C GLU A 67 5.80 9.01 3.84
N ALA A 68 5.57 7.70 3.75
CA ALA A 68 6.64 6.70 3.68
C ALA A 68 7.24 6.56 2.28
N LEU A 69 6.50 6.90 1.21
CA LEU A 69 6.96 6.71 -0.17
C LEU A 69 8.32 7.37 -0.47
N PRO A 70 8.58 8.64 -0.13
CA PRO A 70 9.88 9.26 -0.38
C PRO A 70 11.04 8.62 0.41
N GLN A 71 10.74 7.95 1.52
CA GLN A 71 11.71 7.26 2.37
C GLN A 71 11.92 5.79 1.99
N PHE A 72 11.22 5.32 0.94
CA PHE A 72 11.28 3.93 0.53
C PHE A 72 12.69 3.56 0.03
N PRO A 73 13.31 2.48 0.55
CA PRO A 73 14.71 2.15 0.28
C PRO A 73 14.90 1.49 -1.09
N LEU A 74 14.81 2.28 -2.17
CA LEU A 74 15.02 1.79 -3.54
C LEU A 74 16.36 1.07 -3.73
N GLU A 75 17.43 1.61 -3.13
CA GLU A 75 18.78 1.05 -3.25
C GLU A 75 18.88 -0.36 -2.68
N GLU A 76 18.19 -0.65 -1.58
CA GLU A 76 18.19 -1.97 -0.97
C GLU A 76 17.49 -2.98 -1.87
N MET A 77 16.33 -2.60 -2.41
CA MET A 77 15.56 -3.41 -3.36
C MET A 77 16.38 -3.73 -4.62
N GLU A 78 17.11 -2.76 -5.17
CA GLU A 78 17.99 -2.99 -6.33
C GLU A 78 19.16 -3.94 -6.02
N ARG A 79 19.75 -3.85 -4.82
CA ARG A 79 20.81 -4.77 -4.39
C ARG A 79 20.28 -6.19 -4.24
N GLU A 80 19.08 -6.37 -3.70
CA GLU A 80 18.44 -7.68 -3.58
C GLU A 80 18.15 -8.31 -4.95
N GLU A 81 17.62 -7.53 -5.90
CA GLU A 81 17.36 -7.97 -7.27
C GLU A 81 18.64 -8.44 -7.99
N LYS A 82 19.76 -7.73 -7.81
CA LYS A 82 21.07 -8.13 -8.35
C LYS A 82 21.54 -9.46 -7.73
N ARG A 83 21.50 -9.56 -6.40
CA ARG A 83 21.88 -10.78 -5.67
C ARG A 83 21.06 -11.99 -6.09
N ASN A 84 19.77 -11.82 -6.35
CA ASN A 84 18.89 -12.92 -6.78
C ASN A 84 19.20 -13.38 -8.21
N ARG A 85 19.63 -12.47 -9.09
CA ARG A 85 20.13 -12.81 -10.44
C ARG A 85 21.42 -13.62 -10.38
N ASP A 86 22.39 -13.18 -9.57
CA ASP A 86 23.69 -13.85 -9.45
C ASP A 86 23.59 -15.27 -8.86
N LYS A 87 22.58 -15.53 -8.02
CA LYS A 87 22.29 -16.88 -7.47
C LYS A 87 21.58 -17.82 -8.45
N LYS A 88 21.02 -17.30 -9.54
CA LYS A 88 20.27 -18.05 -10.55
C LYS A 88 21.10 -18.37 -11.80
N SER A 89 22.31 -17.81 -11.90
CA SER A 89 23.29 -18.08 -12.95
C SER A 89 24.34 -19.08 -12.49
#